data_AF-A0A523H4L5-F1
#
_entry.id   AF-A0A523H4L5-F1
#
_cell.length_a   1.000
_cell.length_b   1.000
_cell.length_c   1.000
_cell.angle_alpha   90.00
_cell.angle_beta   90.00
_cell.angle_gamma   90.00
#
_symmetry.space_group_name_H-M   'P 1'
#
loop_
_entity.id
_entity.type
_entity.pdbx_description
1 polymer ?
#
loop_
_entity_poly.entity_id
_entity_poly.type
_entity_poly.pdbx_seq_one_letter_code
_entity_poly.pdbx_strand_id
1 'polypeptide(L)'
;MEVVEIPEDCTDGFMCAYWKRPAAYLDHRVRAAISTFSRMSDYEAGLAKLKDDLESGEWKSKYGQLLEMNSLDLGYRLVVSEKNA
;
A
#
# COMPACT_ATOMS: atom_id res chain seq x y z
N MET A 1 -8.09 11.81 18.10
CA MET A 1 -7.87 11.09 16.83
C MET A 1 -6.40 10.79 16.75
N GLU A 2 -6.05 9.51 16.73
CA GLU A 2 -4.66 9.05 16.82
C GLU A 2 -4.20 8.52 15.46
N VAL A 3 -2.91 8.67 15.15
CA VAL A 3 -2.32 8.12 13.92
C VAL A 3 -2.19 6.61 14.08
N VAL A 4 -2.65 5.87 13.08
CA VAL A 4 -2.38 4.44 12.95
C VAL A 4 -1.44 4.28 11.77
N GLU A 5 -0.15 4.18 12.04
CA GLU A 5 0.82 3.87 10.98
C GLU A 5 0.64 2.43 10.52
N ILE A 6 0.99 2.17 9.26
CA ILE A 6 0.95 0.81 8.71
C ILE A 6 2.34 0.19 8.84
N PRO A 7 2.49 -0.91 9.61
CA PRO A 7 3.75 -1.63 9.70
C PRO A 7 4.20 -2.17 8.34
N GLU A 8 5.51 -2.30 8.15
CA GLU A 8 6.11 -2.85 6.93
C GLU A 8 5.62 -4.27 6.56
N ASP A 9 5.25 -5.05 7.57
CA ASP A 9 4.85 -6.46 7.49
C ASP A 9 3.33 -6.67 7.59
N CYS A 10 2.53 -5.61 7.49
CA CYS A 10 1.08 -5.68 7.57
C CYS A 10 0.49 -6.75 6.62
N THR A 11 -0.26 -7.71 7.19
CA THR A 11 -0.79 -8.88 6.47
C THR A 11 -2.27 -8.79 6.11
N ASP A 12 -2.98 -7.77 6.60
CA ASP A 12 -4.42 -7.58 6.39
C ASP A 12 -4.77 -7.34 4.90
N GLY A 13 -3.85 -6.76 4.14
CA GLY A 13 -3.93 -6.73 2.68
C GLY A 13 -4.87 -5.66 2.09
N PHE A 14 -5.28 -4.66 2.89
CA PHE A 14 -5.97 -3.48 2.39
C PHE A 14 -5.07 -2.62 1.47
N MET A 15 -5.66 -1.62 0.81
CA MET A 15 -5.02 -0.81 -0.25
C MET A 15 -3.57 -0.39 0.04
N CYS A 16 -3.28 0.07 1.24
CA CYS A 16 -1.98 0.61 1.63
C CYS A 16 -1.05 -0.41 2.34
N ALA A 17 -1.48 -1.66 2.55
CA ALA A 17 -0.74 -2.67 3.33
C ALA A 17 0.60 -3.10 2.71
N TYR A 18 0.77 -2.88 1.40
CA TYR A 18 1.96 -3.30 0.64
C TYR A 18 2.87 -2.13 0.25
N TRP A 19 2.83 -1.02 0.99
CA TRP A 19 3.59 0.21 0.68
C TRP A 19 5.10 -0.03 0.52
N LYS A 20 5.69 -0.94 1.32
CA LYS A 20 7.11 -1.35 1.24
C LYS A 20 7.36 -2.54 0.29
N ARG A 21 6.28 -3.17 -0.21
CA ARG A 21 6.28 -4.40 -1.01
C ARG A 21 5.48 -4.21 -2.30
N PRO A 22 5.82 -3.21 -3.14
CA PRO A 22 5.01 -2.79 -4.28
C PRO A 22 4.76 -3.90 -5.32
N ALA A 23 5.66 -4.87 -5.45
CA ALA A 23 5.48 -6.02 -6.34
C ALA A 23 4.20 -6.82 -6.04
N ALA A 24 3.68 -6.76 -4.80
CA ALA A 24 2.43 -7.41 -4.42
C ALA A 24 1.24 -6.93 -5.26
N TYR A 25 1.21 -5.65 -5.67
CA TYR A 25 0.12 -5.12 -6.50
C TYR A 25 0.08 -5.71 -7.92
N LEU A 26 1.15 -6.36 -8.38
CA LEU A 26 1.16 -7.05 -9.67
C LEU A 26 0.37 -8.38 -9.61
N ASP A 27 0.24 -9.00 -8.44
CA ASP A 27 -0.56 -10.21 -8.25
C ASP A 27 -2.07 -9.87 -8.34
N HIS A 28 -2.75 -10.49 -9.31
CA HIS A 28 -4.19 -10.31 -9.51
C HIS A 28 -5.01 -10.69 -8.27
N ARG A 29 -4.55 -11.63 -7.43
CA ARG A 29 -5.23 -12.04 -6.19
C ARG A 29 -5.19 -10.95 -5.14
N VAL A 30 -4.05 -10.24 -5.03
CA VAL A 30 -3.91 -9.08 -4.14
C VAL A 30 -4.86 -7.97 -4.59
N ARG A 31 -4.88 -7.66 -5.89
CA ARG A 31 -5.80 -6.66 -6.44
C ARG A 31 -7.26 -7.05 -6.25
N ALA A 32 -7.62 -8.32 -6.42
CA ALA A 32 -8.98 -8.81 -6.23
C ALA A 32 -9.48 -8.64 -4.78
N ALA A 33 -8.59 -8.64 -3.78
CA ALA A 33 -8.92 -8.39 -2.38
C ALA A 33 -9.07 -6.89 -2.05
N ILE A 34 -8.70 -5.99 -2.96
CA ILE A 34 -8.74 -4.54 -2.77
C ILE A 34 -9.85 -3.94 -3.63
N SER A 35 -10.97 -3.55 -3.01
CA SER A 35 -12.18 -3.08 -3.71
C SER A 35 -11.99 -1.85 -4.60
N THR A 36 -10.96 -1.03 -4.36
CA THR A 36 -10.60 0.09 -5.24
C THR A 36 -10.32 -0.39 -6.67
N PHE A 37 -9.63 -1.52 -6.85
CA PHE A 37 -9.30 -2.06 -8.17
C PHE A 37 -10.54 -2.54 -8.92
N SER A 38 -11.59 -3.04 -8.25
CA SER A 38 -12.83 -3.43 -8.93
C SER A 38 -13.67 -2.22 -9.39
N ARG A 39 -13.39 -1.03 -8.86
CA ARG A 39 -14.09 0.22 -9.18
C ARG A 39 -13.35 1.09 -10.21
N MET A 40 -12.15 0.68 -10.62
CA MET A 40 -11.33 1.37 -11.60
C MET A 40 -11.27 0.58 -12.90
N SER A 41 -11.32 1.26 -14.04
CA SER A 41 -11.22 0.65 -15.36
C SER A 41 -9.85 0.84 -16.02
N ASP A 42 -8.98 1.70 -15.48
CA ASP A 42 -7.73 2.12 -16.12
C ASP A 42 -6.55 2.08 -15.14
N TYR A 43 -6.13 0.87 -14.76
CA TYR A 43 -4.93 0.66 -13.95
C TYR A 43 -3.87 -0.20 -14.64
N GLU A 44 -4.17 -0.83 -15.78
CA GLU A 44 -3.26 -1.75 -16.44
C GLU A 44 -1.98 -1.05 -16.92
N ALA A 45 -2.08 0.19 -17.43
CA ALA A 45 -0.92 1.00 -17.78
C ALA A 45 -0.03 1.29 -16.55
N GLY A 46 -0.66 1.54 -15.40
CA GLY A 46 0.04 1.73 -14.12
C GLY A 46 0.75 0.47 -13.64
N LEU A 47 0.14 -0.71 -13.81
CA LEU A 47 0.75 -2.00 -13.46
C LEU A 47 1.91 -2.34 -14.39
N ALA A 48 1.79 -2.09 -15.69
CA ALA A 48 2.88 -2.26 -16.65
C ALA A 48 4.07 -1.38 -16.27
N LYS A 49 3.82 -0.09 -16.02
CA LYS A 49 4.88 0.82 -15.55
C LYS A 49 5.51 0.35 -14.24
N LEU A 50 4.70 -0.08 -13.27
CA LEU A 50 5.21 -0.57 -12.00
C LEU A 50 6.13 -1.78 -12.20
N LYS A 51 5.73 -2.72 -13.06
CA LYS A 51 6.55 -3.88 -13.41
C LYS A 51 7.89 -3.45 -14.02
N ASP A 52 7.87 -2.57 -15.01
CA ASP A 52 9.08 -2.08 -15.67
C ASP A 52 10.00 -1.33 -14.69
N ASP A 53 9.44 -0.49 -13.82
CA ASP A 53 10.20 0.25 -12.80
C ASP A 53 10.84 -0.70 -11.76
N LEU A 54 10.19 -1.82 -11.44
CA LEU A 54 10.72 -2.84 -10.53
C LEU A 54 11.81 -3.68 -11.21
N GLU A 55 11.62 -4.09 -12.46
CA GLU A 55 12.60 -4.89 -13.23
C GLU A 55 13.86 -4.10 -13.55
N SER A 56 13.72 -2.81 -13.89
CA SER A 56 14.85 -1.91 -14.19
C SER A 56 15.55 -1.39 -12.93
N GLY A 57 14.90 -1.43 -11.77
CA GLY A 57 15.40 -0.85 -10.52
C GLY A 57 15.09 0.65 -10.35
N GLU A 58 14.43 1.29 -11.31
CA GLU A 58 13.99 2.69 -11.24
C GLU A 58 13.12 2.96 -10.00
N TRP A 59 12.24 2.02 -9.63
CA TRP A 59 11.43 2.15 -8.43
C TRP A 59 12.32 2.29 -7.18
N LYS A 60 13.35 1.43 -7.06
CA LYS A 60 14.28 1.48 -5.92
C LYS A 60 15.15 2.73 -5.95
N SER A 61 15.54 3.19 -7.13
CA SER A 61 16.28 4.45 -7.29
C SER A 61 15.48 5.66 -6.75
N LYS A 62 14.17 5.70 -7.04
CA LYS A 62 13.29 6.83 -6.68
C LYS A 62 12.69 6.75 -5.27
N TYR A 63 12.40 5.54 -4.81
CA TYR A 63 11.62 5.28 -3.60
C TYR A 63 12.35 4.40 -2.57
N GLY A 64 13.63 4.10 -2.80
CA GLY A 64 14.42 3.20 -1.97
C GLY A 64 14.49 3.60 -0.50
N GLN A 65 14.36 4.88 -0.16
CA GLN A 65 14.28 5.37 1.21
C GLN A 65 13.12 4.75 2.02
N LEU A 66 12.04 4.32 1.35
CA LEU A 66 10.94 3.61 1.99
C LEU A 66 11.39 2.26 2.55
N LEU A 67 12.44 1.66 1.98
CA LEU A 67 12.97 0.37 2.42
C LEU A 67 13.65 0.43 3.79
N GLU A 68 13.95 1.62 4.30
CA GLU A 68 14.55 1.83 5.62
C GLU A 68 13.51 2.12 6.73
N MET A 69 12.23 2.23 6.37
CA MET A 69 11.15 2.58 7.31
C MET A 69 10.47 1.31 7.87
N ASN A 70 10.13 1.30 9.15
CA ASN A 70 9.42 0.17 9.78
C ASN A 70 7.89 0.33 9.74
N SER A 71 7.42 1.57 9.59
CA SER A 71 6.02 1.94 9.53
C SER A 71 5.85 3.22 8.71
N LEU A 72 4.65 3.47 8.19
CA LEU A 72 4.35 4.67 7.39
C LEU A 72 2.94 5.20 7.70
N ASP A 73 2.82 6.50 8.01
CA ASP A 73 1.53 7.18 8.07
C ASP A 73 0.99 7.40 6.64
N LEU A 74 -0.05 6.64 6.29
CA LEU A 74 -0.80 6.78 5.03
C LEU A 74 -2.23 7.29 5.24
N GLY A 75 -2.46 8.01 6.35
CA GLY A 75 -3.74 8.68 6.62
C GLY A 75 -4.75 7.88 7.43
N TYR A 76 -4.37 6.71 7.96
CA TYR A 76 -5.24 5.90 8.82
C TYR A 76 -5.30 6.51 10.22
N ARG A 77 -6.51 6.59 10.79
CA ARG A 77 -6.76 7.27 12.05
C ARG A 77 -7.69 6.45 12.94
N LEU A 78 -7.36 6.39 14.22
CA LEU A 78 -8.23 5.82 15.24
C LEU A 78 -9.09 6.93 15.85
N VAL A 79 -10.41 6.75 15.77
CA VAL A 79 -11.40 7.62 16.41
C VAL A 79 -12.10 6.80 17.49
N VAL A 80 -11.91 7.21 18.74
CA VAL A 80 -12.54 6.60 19.91
C VAL A 80 -13.60 7.53 20.46
N SER A 81 -14.70 6.95 20.94
CA SER A 81 -15.68 7.66 21.76
C SER A 81 -15.78 6.94 23.08
N GLU A 82 -15.64 7.67 24.18
CA GLU A 82 -15.90 7.13 25.51
C GLU A 82 -17.39 7.21 25.80
N LYS A 83 -17.93 6.16 26.43
CA LYS A 83 -19.23 6.26 27.10
C LYS A 83 -18.96 6.90 28.45
N ASN A 84 -19.42 8.13 28.66
CA ASN A 84 -19.47 8.70 30.00
C ASN A 84 -20.38 7.79 30.85
N ALA A 85 -19.82 7.26 31.94
CA ALA A 85 -20.57 6.51 32.95
C ALA A 85 -21.50 7.44 33.75
#